data_AF-A0A928E6R7-F1
#
_entry.id   AF-A0A928E6R7-F1
#
_cell.length_a   1.000
_cell.length_b   1.000
_cell.length_c   1.000
_cell.angle_alpha   90.00
_cell.angle_beta   90.00
_cell.angle_gamma   90.00
#
_symmetry.space_group_name_H-M   'P 1'
#
loop_
_entity.id
_entity.type
_entity.pdbx_description
1 polymer ?
#
loop_
_entity_poly.entity_id
_entity_poly.type
_entity_poly.pdbx_seq_one_letter_code
_entity_poly.pdbx_strand_id
1 'polypeptide(L)'
;MENKMQTPKFLQELLSSPEYGDKNSETYRRATKYMNILYPGTVQFDASGRMMRPEYDMTLKQFNAAQAEIDADFEAEKDDATEEVMEDFEDYFENIGFDFNIEDYVVSGDPIPVKVLMPGGYISKRQLDTYELDIPEFKIAPKIWRWHSSGGENTCDECESRDGTVYFFPDDIPVCPVHENCACHITEETLDKNGKTISTKPYKTEQKSNKVSDMKMSDKGIEWLKGKEDRVLDKRGNHVIYDDATKKPVNPNEPLPKGATIGYGHLVKPGEDFTNGITERQAIALLRSDIAVAERAVNDNITVPLAQNQYDALVSLAYNIGSGGFKNSTVVKYINNPDFHSSVYSDLESAWRAWNRTQGKVSNGLINRRQNEWNLYKRGIY
;
A
#
# COMPACT_ATOMS: atom_id res chain seq x y z
N MET A 1 2.50 -1.71 -44.16
CA MET A 1 2.68 -0.26 -43.92
C MET A 1 4.16 -0.06 -43.62
N GLU A 2 4.82 0.94 -44.21
CA GLU A 2 6.23 1.20 -43.95
C GLU A 2 6.42 1.46 -42.44
N ASN A 3 7.15 0.58 -41.74
CA ASN A 3 7.54 0.78 -40.35
C ASN A 3 8.58 1.92 -40.33
N LYS A 4 8.09 3.16 -40.29
CA LYS A 4 8.87 4.38 -40.02
C LYS A 4 8.89 4.58 -38.51
N MET A 5 10.04 4.90 -37.95
CA MET A 5 10.15 5.37 -36.58
C MET A 5 9.16 6.54 -36.40
N GLN A 6 8.24 6.40 -35.45
CA GLN A 6 7.20 7.39 -35.22
C GLN A 6 7.75 8.51 -34.34
N THR A 7 7.48 9.77 -34.70
CA THR A 7 7.79 10.89 -33.80
C THR A 7 6.85 10.81 -32.60
N PRO A 8 7.37 10.64 -31.38
CA PRO A 8 6.54 10.52 -30.18
C PRO A 8 5.80 11.83 -29.90
N LYS A 9 4.66 11.73 -29.20
CA LYS A 9 3.74 12.86 -29.02
C LYS A 9 4.36 14.01 -28.23
N PHE A 10 5.11 13.74 -27.15
CA PHE A 10 5.82 14.79 -26.41
C PHE A 10 6.75 15.62 -27.32
N LEU A 11 7.43 14.98 -28.27
CA LEU A 11 8.33 15.67 -29.19
C LEU A 11 7.55 16.48 -30.22
N GLN A 12 6.40 15.99 -30.67
CA GLN A 12 5.49 16.78 -31.51
C GLN A 12 5.01 18.04 -30.78
N GLU A 13 4.69 17.92 -29.48
CA GLU A 13 4.27 19.03 -28.63
C GLU A 13 5.42 20.05 -28.45
N LEU A 14 6.63 19.59 -28.10
CA LEU A 14 7.81 20.45 -27.99
C LEU A 14 8.10 21.22 -29.30
N LEU A 15 8.06 20.53 -30.44
CA LEU A 15 8.32 21.14 -31.76
C LEU A 15 7.21 22.10 -32.20
N SER A 16 5.99 21.92 -31.70
CA SER A 16 4.84 22.78 -32.00
C SER A 16 4.68 23.93 -31.00
N SER A 17 5.45 23.92 -29.90
CA SER A 17 5.42 24.93 -28.86
C SER A 17 5.90 26.28 -29.39
N PRO A 18 5.23 27.41 -29.05
CA PRO A 18 5.67 28.75 -29.44
C PRO A 18 7.12 29.07 -29.05
N GLU A 19 7.58 28.51 -27.93
CA GLU A 19 8.91 28.70 -27.35
C GLU A 19 10.01 28.02 -28.17
N TYR A 20 9.68 27.01 -28.97
CA TYR A 20 10.66 26.32 -29.84
C TYR A 20 11.32 27.26 -30.86
N GLY A 21 10.67 28.38 -31.20
CA GLY A 21 11.26 29.41 -32.05
C GLY A 21 12.46 30.13 -31.44
N ASP A 22 12.61 30.11 -30.11
CA ASP A 22 13.73 30.69 -29.38
C ASP A 22 14.82 29.65 -29.13
N LYS A 23 15.97 29.84 -29.77
CA LYS A 23 17.14 28.95 -29.66
C LYS A 23 17.75 28.88 -28.26
N ASN A 24 17.44 29.84 -27.41
CA ASN A 24 17.91 29.88 -26.02
C ASN A 24 16.91 29.26 -25.05
N SER A 25 15.70 28.91 -25.50
CA SER A 25 14.69 28.28 -24.64
C SER A 25 15.09 26.85 -24.27
N GLU A 26 14.64 26.42 -23.10
CA GLU A 26 14.79 25.03 -22.68
C GLU A 26 14.00 24.11 -23.62
N THR A 27 12.82 24.54 -24.09
CA THR A 27 12.02 23.84 -25.10
C THR A 27 12.82 23.54 -26.38
N TYR A 28 13.59 24.51 -26.89
CA TYR A 28 14.44 24.30 -28.06
C TYR A 28 15.60 23.33 -27.78
N ARG A 29 16.27 23.47 -26.63
CA ARG A 29 17.35 22.58 -26.23
C ARG A 29 16.86 21.14 -26.10
N ARG A 30 15.76 20.94 -25.40
CA ARG A 30 15.11 19.64 -25.15
C ARG A 30 14.62 19.01 -26.46
N ALA A 31 13.89 19.76 -27.29
CA ALA A 31 13.46 19.29 -28.60
C ALA A 31 14.64 18.88 -29.50
N THR A 32 15.71 19.68 -29.54
CA THR A 32 16.89 19.40 -30.35
C THR A 32 17.66 18.18 -29.85
N LYS A 33 17.77 18.02 -28.53
CA LYS A 33 18.38 16.84 -27.89
C LYS A 33 17.65 15.57 -28.31
N TYR A 34 16.35 15.48 -28.05
CA TYR A 34 15.56 14.29 -28.39
C TYR A 34 15.47 14.04 -29.90
N MET A 35 15.43 15.08 -30.74
CA MET A 35 15.57 14.92 -32.18
C MET A 35 16.88 14.25 -32.58
N ASN A 36 18.01 14.59 -31.94
CA ASN A 36 19.30 13.98 -32.25
C ASN A 36 19.42 12.55 -31.73
N ILE A 37 18.81 12.24 -30.57
CA ILE A 37 18.77 10.88 -30.00
C ILE A 37 17.96 9.96 -30.92
N LEU A 38 16.75 10.39 -31.29
CA LEU A 38 15.82 9.59 -32.10
C LEU A 38 16.23 9.52 -33.57
N TYR A 39 16.86 10.57 -34.08
CA TYR A 39 17.27 10.66 -35.49
C TYR A 39 18.75 11.04 -35.59
N PRO A 40 19.68 10.11 -35.31
CA PRO A 40 21.12 10.40 -35.21
C PRO A 40 21.83 10.71 -36.55
N GLY A 41 21.12 11.27 -37.53
CA GLY A 41 21.71 11.93 -38.70
C GLY A 41 22.36 10.99 -39.72
N THR A 42 22.01 9.71 -39.77
CA THR A 42 22.66 8.78 -40.70
C THR A 42 22.12 8.92 -42.12
N VAL A 43 22.73 9.83 -42.90
CA VAL A 43 22.70 9.76 -44.36
C VAL A 43 23.52 8.53 -44.77
N GLN A 44 22.87 7.53 -45.36
CA GLN A 44 23.56 6.36 -45.90
C GLN A 44 23.88 6.60 -47.38
N PHE A 45 24.95 6.02 -47.89
CA PHE A 45 25.32 6.10 -49.30
C PHE A 45 25.39 4.70 -49.89
N ASP A 46 24.91 4.52 -51.12
CA ASP A 46 25.13 3.27 -51.85
C ASP A 46 26.60 3.12 -52.28
N ALA A 47 26.94 1.97 -52.88
CA ALA A 47 28.27 1.71 -53.41
C ALA A 47 28.70 2.68 -54.54
N SER A 48 27.78 3.51 -55.06
CA SER A 48 28.04 4.54 -56.07
C SER A 48 28.15 5.96 -55.48
N GLY A 49 28.06 6.10 -54.16
CA GLY A 49 28.12 7.40 -53.47
C GLY A 49 26.82 8.21 -53.56
N ARG A 50 25.69 7.60 -53.91
CA ARG A 50 24.38 8.27 -53.88
C ARG A 50 23.75 8.15 -52.50
N MET A 51 23.19 9.25 -52.01
CA MET A 51 22.43 9.25 -50.76
C MET A 51 21.25 8.27 -50.88
N MET A 52 21.17 7.35 -49.94
CA MET A 52 20.09 6.40 -49.78
C MET A 52 19.35 6.66 -48.48
N ARG A 53 18.05 6.32 -48.51
CA ARG A 53 17.24 6.24 -47.30
C ARG A 53 17.82 5.14 -46.40
N PRO A 54 18.08 5.42 -45.12
CA PRO A 54 18.71 4.43 -44.24
C PRO A 54 17.85 3.17 -44.08
N GLU A 55 18.49 1.99 -44.15
CA GLU A 55 17.82 0.68 -44.02
C GLU A 55 17.39 0.35 -42.58
N TYR A 56 17.98 1.04 -41.61
CA TYR A 56 17.81 0.89 -40.16
C TYR A 56 17.85 2.28 -39.51
N ASP A 57 17.21 2.42 -38.36
CA ASP A 57 17.07 3.72 -37.67
C ASP A 57 18.35 4.05 -36.88
N MET A 58 18.98 3.04 -36.26
CA MET A 58 20.23 3.19 -35.51
C MET A 58 21.02 1.87 -35.39
N THR A 59 22.30 1.94 -35.05
CA THR A 59 23.10 0.75 -34.67
C THR A 59 22.80 0.32 -33.24
N LEU A 60 23.10 -0.92 -32.86
CA LEU A 60 22.93 -1.37 -31.47
C LEU A 60 23.68 -0.48 -30.46
N LYS A 61 24.86 0.02 -30.84
CA LYS A 61 25.62 0.97 -30.01
C LYS A 61 24.87 2.29 -29.83
N GLN A 62 24.26 2.81 -30.88
CA GLN A 62 23.46 4.03 -30.83
C GLN A 62 22.16 3.82 -30.06
N PHE A 63 21.51 2.66 -30.23
CA PHE A 63 20.32 2.29 -29.45
C PHE A 63 20.62 2.25 -27.95
N ASN A 64 21.66 1.53 -27.53
CA ASN A 64 22.01 1.45 -26.11
C ASN A 64 22.40 2.82 -25.54
N ALA A 65 23.07 3.68 -26.33
CA ALA A 65 23.40 5.04 -25.91
C ALA A 65 22.15 5.92 -25.80
N ALA A 66 21.23 5.82 -26.76
CA ALA A 66 19.96 6.52 -26.76
C ALA A 66 19.12 6.12 -25.53
N GLN A 67 18.98 4.82 -25.27
CA GLN A 67 18.23 4.32 -24.11
C GLN A 67 18.84 4.82 -22.80
N ALA A 68 20.17 4.69 -22.63
CA ALA A 68 20.82 5.15 -21.40
C ALA A 68 20.71 6.67 -21.17
N GLU A 69 20.72 7.48 -22.23
CA GLU A 69 20.54 8.94 -22.13
C GLU A 69 19.09 9.29 -21.79
N ILE A 70 18.12 8.57 -22.36
CA ILE A 70 16.70 8.74 -22.05
C ILE A 70 16.41 8.31 -20.61
N ASP A 71 16.94 7.19 -20.16
CA ASP A 71 16.79 6.70 -18.79
C ASP A 71 17.37 7.71 -17.77
N ALA A 72 18.52 8.31 -18.09
CA ALA A 72 19.15 9.32 -17.24
C ALA A 72 18.34 10.63 -17.16
N ASP A 73 17.79 11.10 -18.29
CA ASP A 73 16.89 12.26 -18.31
C ASP A 73 15.60 11.98 -17.55
N PHE A 74 15.09 10.75 -17.63
CA PHE A 74 13.90 10.35 -16.91
C PHE A 74 14.10 10.38 -15.39
N GLU A 75 15.21 9.85 -14.89
CA GLU A 75 15.53 9.93 -13.46
C GLU A 75 15.74 11.39 -13.01
N ALA A 76 16.38 12.23 -13.82
CA ALA A 76 16.57 13.65 -13.49
C ALA A 76 15.24 14.43 -13.47
N GLU A 77 14.36 14.22 -14.46
CA GLU A 77 13.03 14.85 -14.50
C GLU A 77 12.11 14.34 -13.39
N LYS A 78 12.28 13.08 -12.98
CA LYS A 78 11.60 12.51 -11.81
C LYS A 78 12.03 13.20 -10.52
N ASP A 79 13.33 13.47 -10.34
CA ASP A 79 13.84 14.19 -9.18
C ASP A 79 13.27 15.64 -9.14
N ASP A 80 13.34 16.37 -10.25
CA ASP A 80 12.81 17.74 -10.35
C ASP A 80 11.30 17.80 -10.10
N ALA A 81 10.54 16.87 -10.68
CA ALA A 81 9.09 16.81 -10.46
C ALA A 81 8.72 16.32 -9.05
N THR A 82 9.60 15.57 -8.38
CA THR A 82 9.42 15.23 -6.97
C THR A 82 9.48 16.49 -6.14
N GLU A 83 10.46 17.36 -6.37
CA GLU A 83 10.56 18.64 -5.67
C GLU A 83 9.35 19.55 -5.95
N GLU A 84 8.93 19.71 -7.21
CA GLU A 84 7.78 20.58 -7.57
C GLU A 84 6.44 20.07 -7.02
N VAL A 85 6.17 18.76 -7.08
CA VAL A 85 4.94 18.18 -6.53
C VAL A 85 4.93 18.21 -5.01
N MET A 86 6.10 18.00 -4.37
CA MET A 86 6.24 18.14 -2.94
C MET A 86 5.94 19.58 -2.51
N GLU A 87 6.40 20.61 -3.24
CA GLU A 87 6.07 22.01 -2.93
C GLU A 87 4.58 22.35 -3.13
N ASP A 88 3.97 21.92 -4.24
CA ASP A 88 2.57 22.24 -4.57
C ASP A 88 1.55 21.50 -3.71
N PHE A 89 1.91 20.31 -3.21
CA PHE A 89 1.02 19.48 -2.40
C PHE A 89 1.49 19.29 -0.94
N GLU A 90 2.57 19.94 -0.50
CA GLU A 90 3.13 19.85 0.87
C GLU A 90 2.05 20.12 1.91
N ASP A 91 1.34 21.24 1.79
CA ASP A 91 0.24 21.61 2.70
C ASP A 91 -0.93 20.61 2.67
N TYR A 92 -1.17 19.95 1.53
CA TYR A 92 -2.24 18.97 1.37
C TYR A 92 -1.87 17.62 1.99
N PHE A 93 -0.63 17.16 1.80
CA PHE A 93 -0.14 15.87 2.28
C PHE A 93 0.36 15.91 3.74
N GLU A 94 0.92 17.02 4.23
CA GLU A 94 1.31 17.19 5.64
C GLU A 94 0.11 17.09 6.59
N ASN A 95 -1.06 17.58 6.17
CA ASN A 95 -2.29 17.51 6.96
C ASN A 95 -2.85 16.08 7.12
N ILE A 96 -2.42 15.13 6.27
CA ILE A 96 -2.89 13.74 6.29
C ILE A 96 -1.82 12.71 6.67
N GLY A 97 -0.58 13.15 6.98
CA GLY A 97 0.47 12.31 7.56
C GLY A 97 0.91 11.15 6.66
N PHE A 98 1.24 11.44 5.40
CA PHE A 98 1.33 10.47 4.31
C PHE A 98 2.75 10.27 3.76
N ASP A 99 3.03 9.09 3.21
CA ASP A 99 4.27 8.74 2.51
C ASP A 99 4.00 8.71 0.99
N PHE A 100 4.54 9.69 0.26
CA PHE A 100 4.26 9.93 -1.16
C PHE A 100 5.33 9.25 -2.03
N ASN A 101 4.93 8.29 -2.88
CA ASN A 101 5.82 7.76 -3.91
C ASN A 101 5.40 8.31 -5.28
N ILE A 102 6.20 9.23 -5.82
CA ILE A 102 5.97 9.82 -7.13
C ILE A 102 5.98 8.78 -8.26
N GLU A 103 6.68 7.66 -8.07
CA GLU A 103 6.84 6.59 -9.09
C GLU A 103 5.49 6.01 -9.54
N ASP A 104 4.48 6.00 -8.66
CA ASP A 104 3.14 5.51 -8.98
C ASP A 104 2.35 6.45 -9.92
N TYR A 105 2.85 7.67 -10.10
CA TYR A 105 2.20 8.75 -10.83
C TYR A 105 2.97 9.19 -12.09
N VAL A 106 4.12 8.58 -12.34
CA VAL A 106 4.87 8.75 -13.60
C VAL A 106 4.43 7.69 -14.59
N VAL A 107 3.93 8.11 -15.75
CA VAL A 107 3.52 7.19 -16.83
C VAL A 107 4.54 7.27 -17.96
N SER A 108 5.09 6.15 -18.42
CA SER A 108 5.90 6.14 -19.65
C SER A 108 5.02 6.41 -20.87
N GLY A 109 5.55 7.12 -21.86
CA GLY A 109 4.89 7.26 -23.15
C GLY A 109 4.76 5.91 -23.87
N ASP A 110 4.04 5.91 -24.99
CA ASP A 110 4.00 4.74 -25.86
C ASP A 110 5.43 4.43 -26.38
N PRO A 111 5.92 3.19 -26.26
CA PRO A 111 7.25 2.82 -26.72
C PRO A 111 7.37 3.02 -28.24
N ILE A 112 8.53 3.50 -28.69
CA ILE A 112 8.78 3.68 -30.13
C ILE A 112 9.45 2.43 -30.70
N PRO A 113 8.89 1.81 -31.75
CA PRO A 113 9.60 0.76 -32.47
C PRO A 113 10.76 1.33 -33.30
N VAL A 114 11.96 0.79 -33.08
CA VAL A 114 13.23 1.20 -33.71
C VAL A 114 13.89 0.01 -34.39
N LYS A 115 14.27 0.15 -35.67
CA LYS A 115 15.05 -0.87 -36.38
C LYS A 115 16.53 -0.71 -36.06
N VAL A 116 17.09 -1.70 -35.37
CA VAL A 116 18.45 -1.70 -34.89
C VAL A 116 19.34 -2.62 -35.73
N LEU A 117 20.48 -2.10 -36.18
CA LEU A 117 21.51 -2.91 -36.82
C LEU A 117 22.36 -3.64 -35.76
N MET A 118 22.32 -4.97 -35.80
CA MET A 118 23.03 -5.84 -34.87
C MET A 118 24.54 -5.98 -35.22
N PRO A 119 25.44 -6.09 -34.23
CA PRO A 119 26.86 -6.32 -34.47
C PRO A 119 27.15 -7.78 -34.85
N GLY A 120 27.66 -8.04 -36.06
CA GLY A 120 28.26 -9.35 -36.37
C GLY A 120 28.31 -9.77 -37.85
N GLY A 121 29.53 -10.00 -38.34
CA GLY A 121 29.90 -11.13 -39.22
C GLY A 121 29.59 -11.07 -40.73
N TYR A 122 30.56 -10.61 -41.53
CA TYR A 122 30.59 -10.54 -43.01
C TYR A 122 29.48 -9.69 -43.68
N ILE A 123 29.89 -8.96 -44.72
CA ILE A 123 29.10 -7.97 -45.49
C ILE A 123 27.78 -8.56 -46.06
N SER A 124 27.64 -9.88 -46.11
CA SER A 124 26.50 -10.59 -46.71
C SER A 124 25.32 -10.90 -45.78
N LYS A 125 25.39 -10.64 -44.47
CA LYS A 125 24.26 -10.89 -43.54
C LYS A 125 24.12 -9.78 -42.49
N ARG A 126 23.62 -8.61 -42.90
CA ARG A 126 23.16 -7.59 -41.96
C ARG A 126 21.88 -8.10 -41.27
N GLN A 127 21.93 -8.32 -39.97
CA GLN A 127 20.75 -8.66 -39.17
C GLN A 127 20.12 -7.37 -38.64
N LEU A 128 18.83 -7.19 -38.93
CA LEU A 128 18.01 -6.10 -38.44
C LEU A 128 16.96 -6.66 -37.49
N ASP A 129 16.96 -6.16 -36.26
CA ASP A 129 15.95 -6.49 -35.25
C ASP A 129 15.17 -5.22 -34.87
N THR A 130 13.92 -5.38 -34.43
CA THR A 130 13.11 -4.26 -33.95
C THR A 130 13.16 -4.24 -32.43
N TYR A 131 13.56 -3.10 -31.86
CA TYR A 131 13.56 -2.85 -30.43
C TYR A 131 12.54 -1.77 -30.11
N GLU A 132 12.11 -1.71 -28.86
CA GLU A 132 11.27 -0.65 -28.33
C GLU A 132 12.15 0.31 -27.52
N LEU A 133 12.05 1.60 -27.83
CA LEU A 133 12.72 2.67 -27.10
C LEU A 133 11.70 3.30 -26.16
N ASP A 134 11.96 3.21 -24.86
CA ASP A 134 11.06 3.74 -23.83
C ASP A 134 11.21 5.26 -23.77
N ILE A 135 10.10 5.99 -23.94
CA ILE A 135 10.09 7.45 -24.01
C ILE A 135 9.42 8.04 -22.76
N PRO A 136 9.99 9.10 -22.17
CA PRO A 136 9.39 9.78 -21.04
C PRO A 136 8.21 10.64 -21.52
N GLU A 137 7.00 10.33 -21.05
CA GLU A 137 5.89 11.28 -21.04
C GLU A 137 5.56 11.63 -19.60
N PHE A 138 6.18 12.66 -19.04
CA PHE A 138 5.87 13.06 -17.67
C PHE A 138 4.43 13.60 -17.58
N LYS A 139 3.52 12.73 -17.13
CA LYS A 139 2.12 13.06 -16.85
C LYS A 139 1.80 12.60 -15.45
N ILE A 140 1.71 13.57 -14.53
CA ILE A 140 1.12 13.32 -13.21
C ILE A 140 -0.37 13.05 -13.46
N ALA A 141 -0.76 11.79 -13.27
CA ALA A 141 -2.13 11.33 -13.46
C ALA A 141 -2.61 10.66 -12.15
N PRO A 142 -2.91 11.45 -11.10
CA PRO A 142 -3.28 10.92 -9.80
C PRO A 142 -4.49 10.03 -9.92
N LYS A 143 -4.39 8.82 -9.36
CA LYS A 143 -5.55 7.94 -9.19
C LYS A 143 -6.12 8.12 -7.80
N ILE A 144 -7.42 8.36 -7.74
CA ILE A 144 -8.18 8.36 -6.50
C ILE A 144 -9.35 7.39 -6.63
N TRP A 145 -9.87 6.94 -5.50
CA TRP A 145 -11.07 6.11 -5.45
C TRP A 145 -12.14 6.85 -4.66
N ARG A 146 -13.27 7.14 -5.29
CA ARG A 146 -14.36 7.87 -4.66
C ARG A 146 -15.52 6.94 -4.34
N TRP A 147 -16.01 7.04 -3.11
CA TRP A 147 -17.23 6.39 -2.67
C TRP A 147 -18.46 7.14 -3.14
N HIS A 148 -19.42 6.43 -3.70
CA HIS A 148 -20.71 6.96 -4.14
C HIS A 148 -21.85 6.19 -3.48
N SER A 149 -22.85 6.95 -3.04
CA SER A 149 -24.10 6.48 -2.47
C SER A 149 -25.26 6.94 -3.34
N SER A 150 -26.16 6.02 -3.70
CA SER A 150 -27.33 6.36 -4.53
C SER A 150 -28.46 7.04 -3.75
N GLY A 151 -28.40 7.03 -2.41
CA GLY A 151 -29.50 7.43 -1.53
C GLY A 151 -30.72 6.49 -1.63
N GLY A 152 -31.68 6.62 -0.71
CA GLY A 152 -32.97 5.91 -0.75
C GLY A 152 -33.00 4.54 -0.03
N GLU A 153 -34.09 3.78 -0.23
CA GLU A 153 -34.44 2.58 0.57
C GLU A 153 -33.36 1.47 0.59
N ASN A 154 -32.46 1.46 -0.39
CA ASN A 154 -31.39 0.47 -0.53
C ASN A 154 -29.99 1.03 -0.21
N THR A 155 -29.88 2.10 0.58
CA THR A 155 -28.61 2.63 1.06
C THR A 155 -28.66 2.73 2.59
N CYS A 156 -27.74 2.06 3.30
CA CYS A 156 -27.67 2.19 4.76
C CYS A 156 -26.98 3.49 5.19
N ASP A 157 -27.31 4.01 6.38
CA ASP A 157 -26.75 5.24 6.98
C ASP A 157 -25.22 5.31 6.92
N GLU A 158 -24.54 4.16 7.10
CA GLU A 158 -23.08 4.11 7.02
C GLU A 158 -22.56 4.39 5.60
N CYS A 159 -23.23 3.88 4.56
CA CYS A 159 -22.83 4.12 3.18
C CYS A 159 -23.16 5.55 2.74
N GLU A 160 -24.28 6.08 3.22
CA GLU A 160 -24.67 7.47 2.99
C GLU A 160 -23.70 8.44 3.67
N SER A 161 -23.27 8.14 4.90
CA SER A 161 -22.28 8.96 5.62
C SER A 161 -20.90 9.02 4.95
N ARG A 162 -20.60 8.07 4.05
CA ARG A 162 -19.34 7.98 3.31
C ARG A 162 -19.44 8.60 1.91
N ASP A 163 -20.60 9.09 1.49
CA ASP A 163 -20.76 9.64 0.15
C ASP A 163 -19.75 10.77 -0.11
N GLY A 164 -19.04 10.67 -1.24
CA GLY A 164 -17.98 11.59 -1.62
C GLY A 164 -16.62 11.34 -0.96
N THR A 165 -16.49 10.38 -0.05
CA THR A 165 -15.19 10.01 0.58
C THR A 165 -14.19 9.59 -0.50
N VAL A 166 -12.96 10.10 -0.39
CA VAL A 166 -11.86 9.82 -1.31
C VAL A 166 -10.82 8.94 -0.62
N TYR A 167 -10.40 7.89 -1.32
CA TYR A 167 -9.29 7.01 -0.94
C TYR A 167 -8.16 7.17 -1.95
N PHE A 168 -6.93 7.08 -1.48
CA PHE A 168 -5.72 7.23 -2.29
C PHE A 168 -4.99 5.91 -2.53
N PHE A 169 -5.42 4.83 -1.86
CA PHE A 169 -4.85 3.50 -2.04
C PHE A 169 -5.94 2.44 -2.15
N PRO A 170 -5.80 1.46 -3.07
CA PRO A 170 -6.68 0.31 -3.18
C PRO A 170 -6.94 -0.45 -1.87
N ASP A 171 -5.92 -0.57 -1.03
CA ASP A 171 -5.97 -1.39 0.19
C ASP A 171 -6.69 -0.68 1.36
N ASP A 172 -6.85 0.65 1.30
CA ASP A 172 -7.62 1.42 2.28
C ASP A 172 -9.12 1.50 1.93
N ILE A 173 -9.48 1.03 0.73
CA ILE A 173 -10.85 1.05 0.24
C ILE A 173 -11.66 -0.03 0.98
N PRO A 174 -12.72 0.35 1.70
CA PRO A 174 -13.61 -0.63 2.34
C PRO A 174 -14.31 -1.48 1.29
N VAL A 175 -14.54 -2.76 1.61
CA VAL A 175 -15.30 -3.66 0.73
C VAL A 175 -16.65 -3.04 0.36
N CYS A 176 -16.93 -3.01 -0.94
CA CYS A 176 -18.10 -2.40 -1.54
C CYS A 176 -18.73 -3.37 -2.58
N PRO A 177 -20.06 -3.62 -2.51
CA PRO A 177 -21.01 -3.02 -1.58
C PRO A 177 -20.86 -3.56 -0.14
N VAL A 178 -21.18 -2.73 0.87
CA VAL A 178 -21.06 -3.10 2.31
C VAL A 178 -22.05 -4.22 2.67
N HIS A 179 -23.19 -4.28 2.00
CA HIS A 179 -24.22 -5.30 2.15
C HIS A 179 -24.72 -5.71 0.76
N GLU A 180 -25.24 -6.94 0.63
CA GLU A 180 -25.64 -7.55 -0.67
C GLU A 180 -26.64 -6.69 -1.48
N ASN A 181 -27.46 -5.89 -0.81
CA ASN A 181 -28.47 -5.01 -1.44
C ASN A 181 -28.14 -3.51 -1.34
N CYS A 182 -26.94 -3.13 -0.88
CA CYS A 182 -26.59 -1.73 -0.72
C CYS A 182 -26.23 -1.09 -2.07
N ALA A 183 -26.85 0.04 -2.41
CA ALA A 183 -26.64 0.78 -3.65
C ALA A 183 -25.39 1.68 -3.62
N CYS A 184 -24.38 1.34 -2.81
CA CYS A 184 -23.09 2.01 -2.80
C CYS A 184 -22.15 1.39 -3.83
N HIS A 185 -21.30 2.23 -4.42
CA HIS A 185 -20.28 1.80 -5.37
C HIS A 185 -19.06 2.72 -5.28
N ILE A 186 -17.95 2.30 -5.89
CA ILE A 186 -16.73 3.09 -5.94
C ILE A 186 -16.33 3.31 -7.39
N THR A 187 -15.79 4.48 -7.66
CA THR A 187 -15.14 4.79 -8.94
C THR A 187 -13.66 5.02 -8.74
N GLU A 188 -12.83 4.47 -9.62
CA GLU A 188 -11.45 4.90 -9.79
C GLU A 188 -11.48 6.11 -10.74
N GLU A 189 -10.97 7.25 -10.27
CA GLU A 189 -10.86 8.50 -11.00
C GLU A 189 -9.39 8.80 -11.27
N THR A 190 -9.08 9.23 -12.49
CA THR A 190 -7.77 9.79 -12.84
C THR A 190 -7.91 11.30 -12.91
N LEU A 191 -7.01 12.04 -12.27
CA LEU A 191 -7.00 13.50 -12.23
C LEU A 191 -5.96 14.08 -13.20
N ASP A 192 -6.16 15.32 -13.65
CA ASP A 192 -5.10 16.13 -14.25
C ASP A 192 -4.29 16.88 -13.18
N LYS A 193 -3.27 17.61 -13.62
CA LYS A 193 -2.41 18.44 -12.75
C LYS A 193 -3.15 19.51 -11.93
N ASN A 194 -4.39 19.84 -12.28
CA ASN A 194 -5.21 20.82 -11.54
C ASN A 194 -6.23 20.11 -10.63
N GLY A 195 -6.13 18.79 -10.44
CA GLY A 195 -7.05 17.99 -9.63
C GLY A 195 -8.39 17.72 -10.31
N LYS A 196 -8.54 17.99 -11.62
CA LYS A 196 -9.80 17.75 -12.34
C LYS A 196 -9.85 16.32 -12.87
N THR A 197 -10.96 15.63 -12.63
CA THR A 197 -11.20 14.27 -13.15
C THR A 197 -11.18 14.25 -14.68
N ILE A 198 -10.22 13.51 -15.25
CA ILE A 198 -10.06 13.28 -16.70
C ILE A 198 -10.53 11.90 -17.14
N SER A 199 -10.62 10.94 -16.21
CA SER A 199 -11.17 9.61 -16.47
C SER A 199 -11.85 9.06 -15.23
N THR A 200 -12.91 8.28 -15.42
CA THR A 200 -13.64 7.63 -14.34
C THR A 200 -14.06 6.25 -14.80
N LYS A 201 -13.79 5.22 -14.00
CA LYS A 201 -14.27 3.86 -14.25
C LYS A 201 -14.81 3.22 -12.96
N PRO A 202 -15.79 2.31 -13.07
CA PRO A 202 -16.24 1.53 -11.91
C PRO A 202 -15.07 0.74 -11.30
N TYR A 203 -14.96 0.78 -9.98
CA TYR A 203 -13.97 0.02 -9.22
C TYR A 203 -14.66 -1.03 -8.38
N LYS A 204 -14.29 -2.30 -8.58
CA LYS A 204 -14.73 -3.40 -7.73
C LYS A 204 -13.65 -3.66 -6.70
N THR A 205 -13.99 -3.51 -5.43
CA THR A 205 -13.13 -3.99 -4.36
C THR A 205 -13.09 -5.51 -4.42
N GLU A 206 -11.94 -6.08 -4.77
CA GLU A 206 -11.72 -7.50 -4.55
C GLU A 206 -11.65 -7.73 -3.04
N GLN A 207 -12.45 -8.67 -2.52
CA GLN A 207 -12.08 -9.30 -1.26
C GLN A 207 -10.79 -10.05 -1.54
N LYS A 208 -9.61 -9.43 -1.32
CA LYS A 208 -8.33 -10.15 -1.26
C LYS A 208 -8.41 -11.08 -0.06
N SER A 209 -9.05 -12.21 -0.29
CA SER A 209 -9.32 -13.22 0.71
C SER A 209 -8.06 -14.07 0.74
N ASN A 210 -7.05 -13.60 1.47
CA ASN A 210 -5.80 -14.34 1.60
C ASN A 210 -6.08 -15.66 2.33
N LYS A 211 -5.35 -16.71 1.99
CA LYS A 211 -5.31 -17.89 2.85
C LYS A 211 -4.79 -17.44 4.21
N VAL A 212 -5.54 -17.71 5.26
CA VAL A 212 -5.20 -17.29 6.63
C VAL A 212 -3.78 -17.74 7.01
N SER A 213 -3.32 -18.90 6.51
CA SER A 213 -1.97 -19.42 6.72
C SER A 213 -0.84 -18.43 6.37
N ASP A 214 -1.09 -17.52 5.43
CA ASP A 214 -0.10 -16.62 4.86
C ASP A 214 -0.26 -15.18 5.38
N MET A 215 -1.30 -14.93 6.19
CA MET A 215 -1.57 -13.61 6.75
C MET A 215 -0.70 -13.31 7.98
N LYS A 216 -0.38 -12.03 8.12
CA LYS A 216 0.32 -11.44 9.25
C LYS A 216 -0.41 -10.19 9.71
N MET A 217 -0.26 -9.85 10.98
CA MET A 217 -0.86 -8.63 11.50
C MET A 217 -0.23 -7.44 10.78
N SER A 218 -1.05 -6.52 10.27
CA SER A 218 -0.55 -5.34 9.56
C SER A 218 0.18 -4.38 10.50
N ASP A 219 1.05 -3.51 9.98
CA ASP A 219 1.72 -2.50 10.81
C ASP A 219 0.71 -1.54 11.46
N LYS A 220 -0.39 -1.19 10.75
CA LYS A 220 -1.53 -0.44 11.33
C LYS A 220 -2.15 -1.20 12.51
N GLY A 221 -2.32 -2.52 12.37
CA GLY A 221 -2.81 -3.39 13.44
C GLY A 221 -1.88 -3.48 14.64
N ILE A 222 -0.57 -3.55 14.41
CA ILE A 222 0.44 -3.58 15.47
C ILE A 222 0.42 -2.29 16.27
N GLU A 223 0.43 -1.13 15.61
CA GLU A 223 0.36 0.18 16.28
C GLU A 223 -0.96 0.37 17.03
N TRP A 224 -2.06 -0.08 16.43
CA TRP A 224 -3.35 -0.07 17.09
C TRP A 224 -3.40 -0.92 18.35
N LEU A 225 -2.90 -2.15 18.28
CA LEU A 225 -2.84 -3.07 19.43
C LEU A 225 -1.95 -2.51 20.52
N LYS A 226 -0.79 -1.96 20.16
CA LYS A 226 0.11 -1.25 21.07
C LYS A 226 -0.61 -0.14 21.84
N GLY A 227 -1.52 0.59 21.18
CA GLY A 227 -2.38 1.61 21.81
C GLY A 227 -3.50 1.06 22.71
N LYS A 228 -3.81 -0.23 22.65
CA LYS A 228 -4.78 -0.89 23.55
C LYS A 228 -4.14 -1.54 24.77
N GLU A 229 -2.82 -1.74 24.76
CA GLU A 229 -2.08 -2.33 25.86
C GLU A 229 -1.61 -1.25 26.85
N ASP A 230 -1.73 -1.56 28.14
CA ASP A 230 -1.12 -0.75 29.18
C ASP A 230 0.40 -0.94 29.17
N ARG A 231 1.12 0.09 29.62
CA ARG A 231 2.56 0.00 29.90
C ARG A 231 2.92 0.81 31.13
N VAL A 232 3.99 0.41 31.79
CA VAL A 232 4.54 1.14 32.94
C VAL A 232 6.01 1.42 32.69
N LEU A 233 6.37 2.70 32.78
CA LEU A 233 7.73 3.18 32.52
C LEU A 233 8.40 3.65 33.81
N ASP A 234 9.71 3.46 33.92
CA ASP A 234 10.53 4.10 34.94
C ASP A 234 10.81 5.57 34.60
N LYS A 235 11.52 6.27 35.50
CA LYS A 235 11.91 7.67 35.32
C LYS A 235 12.86 7.90 34.13
N ARG A 236 13.44 6.84 33.56
CA ARG A 236 14.38 6.88 32.43
C ARG A 236 13.67 6.51 31.12
N GLY A 237 12.37 6.19 31.15
CA GLY A 237 11.60 5.77 29.98
C GLY A 237 11.73 4.29 29.63
N ASN A 238 12.30 3.45 30.50
CA ASN A 238 12.34 2.00 30.29
C ASN A 238 11.06 1.36 30.80
N HIS A 239 10.61 0.30 30.11
CA HIS A 239 9.49 -0.52 30.57
C HIS A 239 9.93 -1.35 31.77
N VAL A 240 9.08 -1.37 32.79
CA VAL A 240 9.32 -2.13 34.03
C VAL A 240 8.21 -3.14 34.24
N ILE A 241 8.52 -4.20 35.01
CA ILE A 241 7.52 -5.18 35.40
C ILE A 241 6.43 -4.49 36.22
N TYR A 242 5.18 -4.73 35.89
CA TYR A 242 4.00 -4.25 36.60
C TYR A 242 3.01 -5.37 36.89
N ASP A 243 2.19 -5.17 37.93
CA ASP A 243 1.08 -6.06 38.24
C ASP A 243 -0.11 -5.68 37.34
N ASP A 244 -0.58 -6.61 36.50
CA ASP A 244 -1.66 -6.33 35.55
C ASP A 244 -3.00 -5.95 36.21
N ALA A 245 -3.27 -6.42 37.43
CA ALA A 245 -4.51 -6.09 38.12
C ALA A 245 -4.47 -4.66 38.71
N THR A 246 -3.31 -4.21 39.18
CA THR A 246 -3.17 -2.89 39.82
C THR A 246 -2.56 -1.81 38.94
N LYS A 247 -1.94 -2.21 37.82
CA LYS A 247 -1.17 -1.36 36.88
C LYS A 247 -0.01 -0.61 37.55
N LYS A 248 0.52 -1.15 38.65
CA LYS A 248 1.63 -0.57 39.40
C LYS A 248 2.92 -1.34 39.16
N PRO A 249 4.08 -0.67 39.16
CA PRO A 249 5.37 -1.34 39.12
C PRO A 249 5.50 -2.37 40.25
N VAL A 250 6.07 -3.53 39.94
CA VAL A 250 6.41 -4.56 40.94
C VAL A 250 7.74 -4.19 41.61
N ASN A 251 7.84 -4.45 42.91
CA ASN A 251 9.10 -4.31 43.63
C ASN A 251 10.07 -5.43 43.19
N PRO A 252 11.26 -5.11 42.63
CA PRO A 252 12.20 -6.13 42.15
C PRO A 252 12.76 -7.02 43.27
N ASN A 253 12.60 -6.63 44.54
CA ASN A 253 13.04 -7.41 45.69
C ASN A 253 11.96 -8.34 46.26
N GLU A 254 10.77 -8.37 45.66
CA GLU A 254 9.66 -9.21 46.09
C GLU A 254 9.36 -10.29 45.03
N PRO A 255 8.82 -11.45 45.44
CA PRO A 255 8.35 -12.45 44.48
C PRO A 255 7.34 -11.85 43.50
N LEU A 256 7.50 -12.16 42.21
CA LEU A 256 6.59 -11.66 41.18
C LEU A 256 5.14 -12.11 41.44
N PRO A 257 4.16 -11.20 41.38
CA PRO A 257 2.76 -11.56 41.53
C PRO A 257 2.31 -12.43 40.35
N LYS A 258 1.23 -13.18 40.57
CA LYS A 258 0.56 -13.92 39.49
C LYS A 258 -0.05 -12.91 38.51
N GLY A 259 0.48 -12.87 37.28
CA GLY A 259 0.12 -11.83 36.29
C GLY A 259 1.14 -10.70 36.18
N ALA A 260 2.37 -10.88 36.68
CA ALA A 260 3.47 -9.97 36.42
C ALA A 260 3.67 -9.79 34.90
N THR A 261 3.60 -8.54 34.46
CA THR A 261 3.55 -8.17 33.05
C THR A 261 4.62 -7.12 32.75
N ILE A 262 5.19 -7.11 31.55
CA ILE A 262 6.15 -6.09 31.12
C ILE A 262 5.88 -5.69 29.67
N GLY A 263 6.38 -4.52 29.26
CA GLY A 263 6.22 -4.06 27.88
C GLY A 263 4.76 -3.79 27.55
N TYR A 264 4.34 -4.27 26.39
CA TYR A 264 2.98 -4.15 25.88
C TYR A 264 2.15 -5.40 26.20
N GLY A 265 1.99 -5.74 27.49
CA GLY A 265 1.14 -6.87 27.90
C GLY A 265 1.82 -8.25 27.93
N HIS A 266 3.15 -8.32 27.89
CA HIS A 266 3.88 -9.61 27.96
C HIS A 266 3.82 -10.19 29.37
N LEU A 267 3.19 -11.36 29.54
CA LEU A 267 3.18 -12.11 30.80
C LEU A 267 4.56 -12.72 31.06
N VAL A 268 5.23 -12.28 32.12
CA VAL A 268 6.56 -12.77 32.52
C VAL A 268 6.50 -14.25 32.88
N LYS A 269 7.27 -15.07 32.18
CA LYS A 269 7.32 -16.54 32.35
C LYS A 269 8.45 -16.97 33.28
N PRO A 270 8.37 -18.18 33.88
CA PRO A 270 9.46 -18.72 34.67
C PRO A 270 10.77 -18.79 33.86
N GLY A 271 11.84 -18.20 34.40
CA GLY A 271 13.16 -18.18 33.77
C GLY A 271 13.48 -16.91 32.97
N GLU A 272 12.51 -16.03 32.75
CA GLU A 272 12.75 -14.69 32.19
C GLU A 272 13.16 -13.71 33.30
N ASP A 273 14.21 -12.92 33.04
CA ASP A 273 14.69 -11.90 33.97
C ASP A 273 14.59 -10.52 33.31
N PHE A 274 13.70 -9.69 33.86
CA PHE A 274 13.51 -8.30 33.47
C PHE A 274 13.62 -7.36 34.67
N THR A 275 14.35 -7.76 35.70
CA THR A 275 14.51 -6.99 36.95
C THR A 275 15.07 -5.57 36.71
N ASN A 276 15.88 -5.39 35.67
CA ASN A 276 16.43 -4.09 35.26
C ASN A 276 15.56 -3.31 34.27
N GLY A 277 14.35 -3.80 33.97
CA GLY A 277 13.50 -3.26 32.92
C GLY A 277 14.04 -3.52 31.51
N ILE A 278 13.30 -3.04 30.51
CA ILE A 278 13.62 -3.19 29.10
C ILE A 278 13.43 -1.87 28.35
N THR A 279 14.22 -1.66 27.31
CA THR A 279 14.08 -0.52 26.40
C THR A 279 12.82 -0.62 25.56
N GLU A 280 12.34 0.49 25.00
CA GLU A 280 11.23 0.50 24.03
C GLU A 280 11.45 -0.51 22.89
N ARG A 281 12.66 -0.58 22.34
CA ARG A 281 13.01 -1.53 21.28
C ARG A 281 12.84 -3.00 21.72
N GLN A 282 13.23 -3.32 22.95
CA GLN A 282 13.05 -4.66 23.51
C GLN A 282 11.57 -4.95 23.78
N ALA A 283 10.80 -3.96 24.24
CA ALA A 283 9.35 -4.11 24.43
C ALA A 283 8.62 -4.35 23.10
N ILE A 284 9.01 -3.67 22.02
CA ILE A 284 8.49 -3.91 20.66
C ILE A 284 8.87 -5.32 20.17
N ALA A 285 10.08 -5.78 20.44
CA ALA A 285 10.51 -7.13 20.09
C ALA A 285 9.70 -8.21 20.83
N LEU A 286 9.43 -8.02 22.13
CA LEU A 286 8.54 -8.90 22.90
C LEU A 286 7.11 -8.88 22.34
N LEU A 287 6.58 -7.69 22.06
CA LEU A 287 5.25 -7.53 21.46
C LEU A 287 5.14 -8.33 20.14
N ARG A 288 6.11 -8.19 19.23
CA ARG A 288 6.12 -8.94 17.96
C ARG A 288 6.20 -10.46 18.19
N SER A 289 6.95 -10.91 19.19
CA SER A 289 7.01 -12.33 19.55
C SER A 289 5.66 -12.86 20.06
N ASP A 290 4.98 -12.11 20.91
CA ASP A 290 3.67 -12.52 21.43
C ASP A 290 2.56 -12.43 20.38
N ILE A 291 2.61 -11.43 19.49
CA ILE A 291 1.75 -11.35 18.30
C ILE A 291 1.91 -12.60 17.44
N ALA A 292 3.13 -13.10 17.23
CA ALA A 292 3.34 -14.32 16.44
C ALA A 292 2.66 -15.56 17.06
N VAL A 293 2.47 -15.60 18.38
CA VAL A 293 1.70 -16.65 19.07
C VAL A 293 0.20 -16.49 18.80
N ALA A 294 -0.30 -15.26 18.83
CA ALA A 294 -1.69 -14.93 18.52
C ALA A 294 -2.03 -15.20 17.05
N GLU A 295 -1.18 -14.78 16.11
CA GLU A 295 -1.26 -15.09 14.68
C GLU A 295 -1.36 -16.60 14.45
N ARG A 296 -0.50 -17.39 15.09
CA ARG A 296 -0.56 -18.85 14.97
C ARG A 296 -1.91 -19.40 15.43
N ALA A 297 -2.46 -18.87 16.53
CA ALA A 297 -3.78 -19.27 16.99
C ALA A 297 -4.89 -18.94 15.98
N VAL A 298 -4.79 -17.80 15.29
CA VAL A 298 -5.72 -17.45 14.21
C VAL A 298 -5.54 -18.39 13.02
N ASN A 299 -4.31 -18.58 12.55
CA ASN A 299 -3.97 -19.39 11.38
C ASN A 299 -4.36 -20.86 11.54
N ASP A 300 -4.19 -21.41 12.74
CA ASP A 300 -4.50 -22.81 13.02
C ASP A 300 -6.01 -23.08 13.17
N ASN A 301 -6.82 -22.03 13.44
CA ASN A 301 -8.22 -22.23 13.82
C ASN A 301 -9.23 -21.52 12.91
N ILE A 302 -8.83 -20.56 12.07
CA ILE A 302 -9.71 -19.97 11.06
C ILE A 302 -9.46 -20.61 9.71
N THR A 303 -10.51 -21.17 9.12
CA THR A 303 -10.45 -21.96 7.88
C THR A 303 -11.04 -21.23 6.68
N VAL A 304 -11.75 -20.13 6.91
CA VAL A 304 -12.33 -19.29 5.87
C VAL A 304 -11.37 -18.15 5.52
N PRO A 305 -11.37 -17.65 4.28
CA PRO A 305 -10.60 -16.47 3.93
C PRO A 305 -11.02 -15.23 4.73
N LEU A 306 -10.08 -14.32 4.99
CA LEU A 306 -10.30 -13.10 5.75
C LEU A 306 -9.76 -11.87 5.02
N ALA A 307 -10.39 -10.72 5.25
CA ALA A 307 -9.80 -9.41 4.95
C ALA A 307 -8.74 -9.03 6.00
N GLN A 308 -7.82 -8.13 5.66
CA GLN A 308 -6.71 -7.75 6.55
C GLN A 308 -7.17 -7.19 7.90
N ASN A 309 -8.18 -6.31 7.91
CA ASN A 309 -8.73 -5.73 9.13
C ASN A 309 -9.43 -6.78 10.03
N GLN A 310 -10.07 -7.79 9.41
CA GLN A 310 -10.67 -8.91 10.14
C GLN A 310 -9.59 -9.77 10.80
N TYR A 311 -8.51 -10.04 10.07
CA TYR A 311 -7.35 -10.75 10.60
C TYR A 311 -6.71 -10.00 11.77
N ASP A 312 -6.46 -8.70 11.63
CA ASP A 312 -5.89 -7.86 12.69
C ASP A 312 -6.77 -7.87 13.97
N ALA A 313 -8.09 -7.75 13.82
CA ALA A 313 -9.02 -7.82 14.94
C ALA A 313 -9.00 -9.20 15.63
N LEU A 314 -8.91 -10.29 14.87
CA LEU A 314 -8.83 -11.65 15.41
C LEU A 314 -7.51 -11.90 16.13
N VAL A 315 -6.40 -11.39 15.60
CA VAL A 315 -5.09 -11.43 16.27
C VAL A 315 -5.15 -10.66 17.58
N SER A 316 -5.75 -9.46 17.61
CA SER A 316 -5.95 -8.71 18.88
C SER A 316 -6.79 -9.49 19.89
N LEU A 317 -7.88 -10.11 19.45
CA LEU A 317 -8.72 -10.92 20.34
C LEU A 317 -7.90 -12.11 20.88
N ALA A 318 -7.22 -12.84 20.01
CA ALA A 318 -6.39 -14.00 20.37
C ALA A 318 -5.24 -13.63 21.31
N TYR A 319 -4.63 -12.46 21.11
CA TYR A 319 -3.63 -11.89 21.99
C TYR A 319 -4.18 -11.70 23.41
N ASN A 320 -5.37 -11.10 23.52
CA ASN A 320 -5.96 -10.76 24.80
C ASN A 320 -6.53 -11.97 25.57
N ILE A 321 -7.21 -12.89 24.89
CA ILE A 321 -7.87 -14.03 25.56
C ILE A 321 -7.00 -15.30 25.55
N GLY A 322 -5.82 -15.22 24.92
CA GLY A 322 -4.89 -16.32 24.72
C GLY A 322 -5.36 -17.34 23.68
N SER A 323 -4.41 -18.11 23.13
CA SER A 323 -4.67 -19.10 22.08
C SER A 323 -5.72 -20.15 22.49
N GLY A 324 -5.70 -20.58 23.76
CA GLY A 324 -6.67 -21.54 24.29
C GLY A 324 -8.09 -20.98 24.39
N GLY A 325 -8.23 -19.70 24.79
CA GLY A 325 -9.51 -19.00 24.81
C GLY A 325 -10.04 -18.79 23.40
N PHE A 326 -9.16 -18.37 22.48
CA PHE A 326 -9.49 -18.13 21.08
C PHE A 326 -9.97 -19.41 20.38
N LYS A 327 -9.17 -20.48 20.40
CA LYS A 327 -9.49 -21.77 19.76
C LYS A 327 -10.86 -22.33 20.16
N ASN A 328 -11.21 -22.22 21.43
CA ASN A 328 -12.47 -22.78 21.96
C ASN A 328 -13.64 -21.79 21.92
N SER A 329 -13.42 -20.58 21.41
CA SER A 329 -14.43 -19.52 21.41
C SER A 329 -15.58 -19.81 20.45
N THR A 330 -16.76 -19.29 20.79
CA THR A 330 -17.89 -19.26 19.85
C THR A 330 -17.63 -18.34 18.65
N VAL A 331 -16.72 -17.37 18.80
CA VAL A 331 -16.26 -16.49 17.70
C VAL A 331 -15.69 -17.33 16.55
N VAL A 332 -14.75 -18.24 16.83
CA VAL A 332 -14.16 -19.14 15.81
C VAL A 332 -15.24 -19.98 15.12
N LYS A 333 -16.23 -20.48 15.87
CA LYS A 333 -17.33 -21.30 15.32
C LYS A 333 -18.21 -20.51 14.36
N TYR A 334 -18.57 -19.28 14.73
CA TYR A 334 -19.36 -18.38 13.88
C TYR A 334 -18.61 -18.00 12.61
N ILE A 335 -17.29 -17.77 12.68
CA ILE A 335 -16.51 -17.35 11.51
C ILE A 335 -16.33 -18.51 10.53
N ASN A 336 -16.00 -19.71 11.01
CA ASN A 336 -15.73 -20.84 10.14
C ASN A 336 -16.98 -21.45 9.50
N ASN A 337 -18.16 -21.20 10.05
CA ASN A 337 -19.40 -21.79 9.59
C ASN A 337 -20.54 -20.75 9.59
N PRO A 338 -20.97 -20.26 8.42
CA PRO A 338 -22.06 -19.28 8.33
C PRO A 338 -23.41 -19.82 8.80
N ASP A 339 -23.59 -21.15 8.82
CA ASP A 339 -24.82 -21.82 9.30
C ASP A 339 -24.76 -22.16 10.80
N PHE A 340 -23.68 -21.78 11.50
CA PHE A 340 -23.57 -22.05 12.92
C PHE A 340 -24.53 -21.15 13.72
N HIS A 341 -25.31 -21.77 14.60
CA HIS A 341 -26.15 -21.07 15.57
C HIS A 341 -25.80 -21.50 16.99
N SER A 342 -25.58 -20.52 17.86
CA SER A 342 -25.39 -20.75 19.29
C SER A 342 -26.72 -20.63 20.04
N SER A 343 -26.94 -21.50 21.02
CA SER A 343 -28.06 -21.37 21.96
C SER A 343 -27.84 -20.27 23.02
N VAL A 344 -26.64 -19.68 23.07
CA VAL A 344 -26.22 -18.70 24.09
C VAL A 344 -26.03 -17.30 23.52
N TYR A 345 -25.59 -17.19 22.27
CA TYR A 345 -25.25 -15.92 21.62
C TYR A 345 -26.03 -15.82 20.31
N SER A 346 -26.69 -14.69 20.05
CA SER A 346 -27.53 -14.51 18.85
C SER A 346 -26.74 -14.49 17.55
N ASP A 347 -25.49 -14.06 17.61
CA ASP A 347 -24.64 -13.75 16.45
C ASP A 347 -23.15 -13.69 16.83
N LEU A 348 -22.30 -13.43 15.84
CA LEU A 348 -20.86 -13.26 16.02
C LEU A 348 -20.51 -12.10 16.96
N GLU A 349 -21.22 -10.96 16.86
CA GLU A 349 -20.92 -9.76 17.65
C GLU A 349 -21.15 -10.00 19.15
N SER A 350 -22.30 -10.58 19.50
CA SER A 350 -22.65 -10.94 20.87
C SER A 350 -21.68 -11.99 21.45
N ALA A 351 -21.23 -12.95 20.64
CA ALA A 351 -20.17 -13.89 21.02
C ALA A 351 -18.82 -13.19 21.25
N TRP A 352 -18.48 -12.19 20.44
CA TRP A 352 -17.25 -11.39 20.59
C TRP A 352 -17.29 -10.56 21.87
N ARG A 353 -18.39 -9.83 22.11
CA ARG A 353 -18.59 -8.97 23.28
C ARG A 353 -18.65 -9.74 24.61
N ALA A 354 -18.96 -11.04 24.57
CA ALA A 354 -19.00 -11.88 25.76
C ALA A 354 -17.62 -12.09 26.42
N TRP A 355 -16.53 -11.85 25.68
CA TRP A 355 -15.16 -11.87 26.22
C TRP A 355 -14.82 -10.57 26.97
N ASN A 356 -15.66 -10.24 27.95
CA ASN A 356 -15.59 -8.99 28.73
C ASN A 356 -15.29 -9.19 30.21
N ARG A 357 -14.90 -10.40 30.63
CA ARG A 357 -14.66 -10.75 32.03
C ARG A 357 -13.19 -10.95 32.34
N THR A 358 -12.76 -10.43 33.48
CA THR A 358 -11.49 -10.74 34.12
C THR A 358 -11.74 -11.15 35.57
N GLN A 359 -11.05 -12.19 36.05
CA GLN A 359 -11.23 -12.73 37.41
C GLN A 359 -12.71 -12.99 37.79
N GLY A 360 -13.51 -13.44 36.81
CA GLY A 360 -14.95 -13.74 36.98
C GLY A 360 -15.89 -12.52 36.94
N LYS A 361 -15.38 -11.29 36.93
CA LYS A 361 -16.16 -10.05 36.93
C LYS A 361 -16.11 -9.35 35.56
N VAL A 362 -17.20 -8.68 35.20
CA VAL A 362 -17.26 -7.84 33.99
C VAL A 362 -16.32 -6.65 34.14
N SER A 363 -15.54 -6.35 33.09
CA SER A 363 -14.59 -5.23 33.05
C SER A 363 -15.00 -4.23 31.98
N ASN A 364 -15.14 -2.96 32.37
CA ASN A 364 -15.41 -1.86 31.43
C ASN A 364 -14.29 -1.70 30.40
N GLY A 365 -13.03 -1.93 30.80
CA GLY A 365 -11.89 -1.91 29.88
C GLY A 365 -12.03 -2.97 28.78
N LEU A 366 -12.44 -4.19 29.15
CA LEU A 366 -12.68 -5.24 28.16
C LEU A 366 -13.91 -4.97 27.30
N ILE A 367 -14.99 -4.40 27.84
CA ILE A 367 -16.15 -3.98 27.04
C ILE A 367 -15.71 -3.01 25.94
N ASN A 368 -14.94 -1.98 26.30
CA ASN A 368 -14.43 -0.99 25.35
C ASN A 368 -13.47 -1.62 24.33
N ARG A 369 -12.59 -2.52 24.78
CA ARG A 369 -11.69 -3.25 23.87
C ARG A 369 -12.46 -4.10 22.87
N ARG A 370 -13.44 -4.89 23.31
CA ARG A 370 -14.28 -5.72 22.42
C ARG A 370 -15.06 -4.88 21.41
N GLN A 371 -15.55 -3.69 21.82
CA GLN A 371 -16.21 -2.76 20.89
C GLN A 371 -15.24 -2.25 19.82
N ASN A 372 -14.02 -1.85 20.21
CA ASN A 372 -13.02 -1.35 19.27
C ASN A 372 -12.55 -2.45 18.32
N GLU A 373 -12.31 -3.67 18.81
CA GLU A 373 -11.99 -4.83 17.98
C GLU A 373 -13.12 -5.16 17.01
N TRP A 374 -14.39 -5.04 17.45
CA TRP A 374 -15.53 -5.25 16.57
C TRP A 374 -15.63 -4.18 15.47
N ASN A 375 -15.38 -2.91 15.81
CA ASN A 375 -15.31 -1.84 14.83
C ASN A 375 -14.18 -2.07 13.80
N LEU A 376 -13.02 -2.54 14.26
CA LEU A 376 -11.93 -2.93 13.39
C LEU A 376 -12.33 -4.09 12.47
N TYR A 377 -12.90 -5.15 13.04
CA TYR A 377 -13.33 -6.34 12.30
C TYR A 377 -14.40 -6.01 11.24
N LYS A 378 -15.42 -5.25 11.61
CA LYS A 378 -16.59 -4.99 10.77
C LYS A 378 -16.38 -3.84 9.78
N ARG A 379 -15.62 -2.81 10.19
CA ARG A 379 -15.57 -1.51 9.49
C ARG A 379 -14.16 -1.07 9.09
N GLY A 380 -13.11 -1.74 9.58
CA GLY A 380 -11.71 -1.36 9.31
C GLY A 380 -11.26 -0.10 10.05
N ILE A 381 -11.91 0.24 11.16
CA ILE A 381 -11.58 1.43 11.96
C ILE A 381 -10.51 1.05 12.99
N TYR A 382 -9.29 1.55 12.78
CA TYR A 382 -8.19 1.50 13.75
C TYR A 382 -8.34 2.68 14.73
#